data_AF-A0A518V8V2-F1
#
_entry.id   AF-A0A518V8V2-F1
#
_cell.length_a   1.000
_cell.length_b   1.000
_cell.length_c   1.000
_cell.angle_alpha   90.00
_cell.angle_beta   90.00
_cell.angle_gamma   90.00
#
_symmetry.space_group_name_H-M   'P 1'
#
loop_
_entity.id
_entity.type
_entity.pdbx_description
1 polymer ?
#
loop_
_entity_poly.entity_id
_entity_poly.type
_entity_poly.pdbx_seq_one_letter_code
_entity_poly.pdbx_strand_id
1 'polypeptide(L)'
;MGRNETLIYTSLGDLIKKKREKIGMSLSELSRLTRISKGVLHYIETGETKRPELKTLKPIADVLSLPYKEIVEHYIEVEQRVEALYKLLAEANEISNIPFISKVARKILESPSEDTYTSLQRLYDHIVILTSDEIKLLLSKVITKYARQHGVPQFVANGLFQQYMIEREDLKRLEESLRDGEEILHYTDFLSREDTITYYYRMALHAYNIKRYEKCIKFGQKGFIEDTSSNELKERVALVMCHSYIHLNDHESAEECVNNFVKMGYQFVIDHSKPIRANIYLKREDYNSALPLLRECLDEATVDTYLHRLNDLLEVLSLLNDTDSIYHILTCIEEKKIFIDVNTPYKYRELGRYHKLKGEYEIKTRKFDEGITTLLASILNYEKISAYEEINQCVGIILNCQSFNQKHINTDILGNLVYIYNKINKVNV
;
A
#
# COMPACT_ATOMS: atom_id res chain seq x y z
N MET A 1 -5.16 -30.51 39.29
CA MET A 1 -5.01 -31.57 38.28
C MET A 1 -6.03 -31.34 37.18
N GLY A 2 -5.59 -30.81 36.03
CA GLY A 2 -6.40 -30.73 34.82
C GLY A 2 -5.49 -31.09 33.66
N ARG A 3 -5.49 -32.37 33.26
CA ARG A 3 -4.79 -32.80 32.06
C ARG A 3 -5.51 -32.14 30.88
N ASN A 4 -4.83 -31.23 30.18
CA ASN A 4 -5.18 -30.90 28.81
C ASN A 4 -4.94 -32.18 27.98
N GLU A 5 -5.94 -33.04 27.91
CA GLU A 5 -5.98 -34.11 26.93
C GLU A 5 -6.13 -33.46 25.55
N THR A 6 -5.01 -33.36 24.84
CA THR A 6 -5.01 -33.10 23.40
C THR A 6 -5.65 -34.33 22.76
N LEU A 7 -6.98 -34.28 22.55
CA LEU A 7 -7.71 -35.33 21.88
C LEU A 7 -7.21 -35.43 20.43
N ILE A 8 -6.48 -36.50 20.13
CA ILE A 8 -6.10 -36.84 18.75
C ILE A 8 -7.36 -37.42 18.09
N TYR A 9 -7.89 -36.69 17.11
CA TYR A 9 -9.00 -37.11 16.26
C TYR A 9 -8.43 -37.68 14.96
N THR A 10 -8.84 -38.89 14.58
CA THR A 10 -8.30 -39.60 13.39
C THR A 10 -9.05 -39.23 12.11
N SER A 11 -10.29 -38.76 12.22
CA SER A 11 -11.15 -38.41 11.09
C SER A 11 -12.24 -37.41 11.50
N LEU A 12 -12.87 -36.75 10.52
CA LEU A 12 -14.02 -35.88 10.75
C LEU A 12 -15.18 -36.63 11.42
N GLY A 13 -15.41 -37.88 11.03
CA GLY A 13 -16.42 -38.76 11.63
C GLY A 13 -16.14 -39.03 13.11
N ASP A 14 -14.88 -39.34 13.45
CA ASP A 14 -14.45 -39.56 14.84
C ASP A 14 -14.59 -38.30 15.68
N LEU A 15 -14.28 -37.12 15.12
CA LEU A 15 -14.46 -35.84 15.79
C LEU A 15 -15.94 -35.62 16.16
N ILE A 16 -16.84 -35.77 15.18
CA ILE A 16 -18.29 -35.62 15.37
C ILE A 16 -18.80 -36.62 16.41
N LYS A 17 -18.44 -37.90 16.25
CA LYS A 17 -18.85 -38.98 17.16
C LYS A 17 -18.41 -38.73 18.59
N LYS A 18 -17.12 -38.46 18.82
CA LYS A 18 -16.56 -38.23 20.16
C LYS A 18 -17.20 -37.00 20.82
N LYS A 19 -17.47 -35.94 20.07
CA LYS A 19 -18.12 -34.73 20.62
C LYS A 19 -19.57 -34.99 20.98
N ARG A 20 -20.32 -35.67 20.11
CA ARG A 20 -21.70 -36.11 20.39
C ARG A 20 -21.75 -36.97 21.65
N GLU A 21 -20.88 -37.97 21.76
CA GLU A 21 -20.81 -38.88 22.92
C GLU A 21 -20.39 -38.16 24.20
N LYS A 22 -19.45 -37.21 24.12
CA LYS A 22 -18.98 -36.40 25.26
C LYS A 22 -20.11 -35.57 25.89
N ILE A 23 -21.08 -35.12 25.11
CA ILE A 23 -22.25 -34.37 25.60
C ILE A 23 -23.46 -35.28 25.89
N GLY A 24 -23.29 -36.60 25.83
CA GLY A 24 -24.34 -37.58 26.14
C GLY A 24 -25.47 -37.65 25.11
N MET A 25 -25.27 -37.11 23.90
CA MET A 25 -26.31 -37.03 22.88
C MET A 25 -26.39 -38.32 22.06
N SER A 26 -27.60 -38.84 21.83
CA SER A 26 -27.81 -39.99 20.95
C SER A 26 -27.84 -39.60 19.47
N LEU A 27 -27.56 -40.56 18.59
CA LEU A 27 -27.70 -40.39 17.13
C LEU A 27 -29.14 -40.01 16.72
N SER A 28 -30.15 -40.51 17.45
CA SER A 28 -31.56 -40.16 17.21
C SER A 28 -31.85 -38.69 17.56
N GLU A 29 -31.27 -38.19 18.66
CA GLU A 29 -31.43 -36.79 19.06
C GLU A 29 -30.70 -35.84 18.10
N LEU A 30 -29.47 -36.16 17.72
CA LEU A 30 -28.73 -35.39 16.72
C LEU A 30 -29.49 -35.34 15.39
N SER A 31 -30.07 -36.48 14.95
CA SER A 31 -30.90 -36.55 13.75
C SER A 31 -32.10 -35.59 13.81
N ARG A 32 -32.81 -35.56 14.95
CA ARG A 32 -33.96 -34.67 15.15
C ARG A 32 -33.57 -33.19 15.15
N LEU A 33 -32.46 -32.85 15.81
CA LEU A 33 -31.99 -31.46 15.93
C LEU A 33 -31.42 -30.90 14.62
N THR A 34 -30.69 -31.72 13.87
CA THR A 34 -30.05 -31.32 12.60
C THR A 34 -30.97 -31.47 11.39
N ARG A 35 -32.08 -32.20 11.51
CA ARG A 35 -32.96 -32.65 10.41
C ARG A 35 -32.24 -33.54 9.38
N ILE A 36 -31.15 -34.17 9.77
CA ILE A 36 -30.39 -35.12 8.94
C ILE A 36 -30.80 -36.53 9.34
N SER A 37 -30.96 -37.44 8.37
CA SER A 37 -31.37 -38.81 8.68
C SER A 37 -30.33 -39.52 9.55
N LYS A 38 -30.81 -40.36 10.48
CA LYS A 38 -29.94 -41.15 11.38
C LYS A 38 -28.93 -42.02 10.61
N GLY A 39 -29.31 -42.54 9.44
CA GLY A 39 -28.42 -43.31 8.57
C GLY A 39 -27.27 -42.47 8.01
N VAL A 40 -27.54 -41.25 7.54
CA VAL A 40 -26.50 -40.33 7.05
C VAL A 40 -25.53 -39.95 8.17
N LEU A 41 -26.04 -39.62 9.37
CA LEU A 41 -25.20 -39.33 10.53
C LEU A 41 -24.33 -40.53 10.92
N HIS A 42 -24.90 -41.74 10.90
CA HIS A 42 -24.16 -42.96 11.17
C HIS A 42 -23.01 -43.15 10.17
N TYR A 43 -23.28 -43.03 8.87
CA TYR A 43 -22.24 -43.16 7.85
C TYR A 43 -21.16 -42.08 7.93
N ILE A 44 -21.50 -40.86 8.36
CA ILE A 44 -20.50 -39.81 8.63
C ILE A 44 -19.64 -40.20 9.84
N GLU A 45 -20.24 -40.58 10.96
CA GLU A 45 -19.54 -40.93 12.19
C GLU A 45 -18.67 -42.19 12.08
N THR A 46 -19.02 -43.12 11.20
CA THR A 46 -18.21 -44.33 10.92
C THR A 46 -17.16 -44.11 9.82
N GLY A 47 -17.14 -42.96 9.16
CA GLY A 47 -16.23 -42.67 8.06
C GLY A 47 -16.57 -43.35 6.73
N GLU A 48 -17.74 -44.00 6.63
CA GLU A 48 -18.28 -44.49 5.35
C GLU A 48 -18.54 -43.33 4.38
N THR A 49 -19.11 -42.23 4.91
CA THR A 49 -19.18 -40.95 4.20
C THR A 49 -17.93 -40.12 4.51
N LYS A 50 -16.88 -40.31 3.70
CA LYS A 50 -15.61 -39.58 3.88
C LYS A 50 -15.69 -38.08 3.56
N ARG A 51 -16.65 -37.65 2.74
CA ARG A 51 -16.75 -36.28 2.19
C ARG A 51 -18.18 -35.71 2.26
N PRO A 52 -18.75 -35.54 3.46
CA PRO A 52 -20.08 -34.96 3.61
C PRO A 52 -20.12 -33.52 3.12
N GLU A 53 -21.21 -33.09 2.49
CA GLU A 53 -21.33 -31.72 2.01
C GLU A 53 -21.35 -30.71 3.18
N LEU A 54 -20.81 -29.50 2.98
CA LEU A 54 -20.81 -28.47 4.02
C LEU A 54 -22.20 -28.14 4.54
N LYS A 55 -23.22 -28.13 3.66
CA LYS A 55 -24.63 -27.94 4.06
C LYS A 55 -25.13 -28.98 5.06
N THR A 56 -24.51 -30.18 5.06
CA THR A 56 -24.77 -31.27 6.00
C THR A 56 -23.93 -31.12 7.27
N LEU A 57 -22.69 -30.63 7.14
CA LEU A 57 -21.80 -30.43 8.29
C LEU A 57 -22.18 -29.23 9.16
N LYS A 58 -22.70 -28.15 8.57
CA LYS A 58 -23.04 -26.91 9.29
C LYS A 58 -24.09 -27.13 10.40
N PRO A 59 -25.24 -27.77 10.15
CA PRO A 59 -26.19 -28.09 11.21
C PRO A 59 -25.61 -28.99 12.31
N ILE A 60 -24.75 -29.95 11.95
CA ILE A 60 -24.07 -30.84 12.91
C ILE A 60 -23.12 -30.02 13.79
N ALA A 61 -22.37 -29.10 13.18
CA ALA A 61 -21.45 -28.20 13.88
C ALA A 61 -22.18 -27.35 14.92
N ASP A 62 -23.29 -26.74 14.52
CA ASP A 62 -24.09 -25.85 15.34
C ASP A 62 -24.66 -26.59 16.55
N VAL A 63 -25.27 -27.75 16.34
CA VAL A 63 -25.87 -28.57 17.41
C VAL A 63 -24.81 -29.11 18.38
N LEU A 64 -23.65 -29.51 17.88
CA LEU A 64 -22.57 -30.05 18.70
C LEU A 64 -21.65 -28.97 19.28
N SER A 65 -21.92 -27.69 19.00
CA SER A 65 -21.05 -26.56 19.36
C SER A 65 -19.58 -26.81 18.97
N LEU A 66 -19.39 -27.42 17.80
CA LEU A 66 -18.07 -27.74 17.27
C LEU A 66 -17.47 -26.47 16.63
N PRO A 67 -16.24 -26.07 17.02
CA PRO A 67 -15.58 -24.97 16.35
C PRO A 67 -15.44 -25.27 14.85
N TYR A 68 -15.94 -24.36 14.02
CA TYR A 68 -15.95 -24.54 12.57
C TYR A 68 -14.54 -24.81 12.02
N LYS A 69 -13.52 -24.22 12.64
CA LYS A 69 -12.10 -24.47 12.35
C LYS A 69 -11.72 -25.96 12.43
N GLU A 70 -12.16 -26.69 13.46
CA GLU A 70 -11.83 -28.11 13.64
C GLU A 70 -12.49 -28.97 12.56
N ILE A 71 -13.76 -28.70 12.23
CA ILE A 71 -14.49 -29.39 11.16
C ILE A 71 -13.81 -29.17 9.82
N VAL A 72 -13.46 -27.93 9.54
CA VAL A 72 -12.79 -27.50 8.31
C VAL A 72 -11.42 -28.16 8.17
N GLU A 73 -10.62 -28.23 9.24
CA GLU A 73 -9.29 -28.83 9.17
C GLU A 73 -9.36 -30.30 8.75
N HIS A 74 -10.28 -31.07 9.32
CA HIS A 74 -10.49 -32.47 8.97
C HIS A 74 -11.18 -32.64 7.61
N TYR A 75 -12.08 -31.73 7.24
CA TYR A 75 -12.79 -31.77 5.96
C TYR A 75 -11.85 -31.49 4.77
N ILE A 76 -11.03 -30.44 4.86
CA ILE A 76 -10.07 -30.07 3.82
C ILE A 76 -9.05 -31.18 3.58
N GLU A 77 -8.66 -31.93 4.62
CA GLU A 77 -7.66 -33.00 4.48
C GLU A 77 -8.14 -34.18 3.63
N VAL A 78 -9.45 -34.43 3.60
CA VAL A 78 -10.05 -35.57 2.87
C VAL A 78 -10.73 -35.18 1.55
N GLU A 79 -11.07 -33.90 1.37
CA GLU A 79 -11.65 -33.40 0.12
C GLU A 79 -10.59 -33.24 -0.97
N GLN A 80 -10.91 -33.75 -2.15
CA GLN A 80 -10.01 -33.79 -3.32
C GLN A 80 -10.71 -33.32 -4.60
N ARG A 81 -12.02 -33.06 -4.54
CA ARG A 81 -12.77 -32.55 -5.69
C ARG A 81 -12.56 -31.05 -5.76
N VAL A 82 -11.88 -30.60 -6.81
CA VAL A 82 -11.56 -29.19 -7.04
C VAL A 82 -12.82 -28.31 -6.98
N GLU A 83 -13.94 -28.74 -7.57
CA GLU A 83 -15.20 -27.99 -7.52
C GLU A 83 -15.78 -27.84 -6.10
N ALA A 84 -15.57 -28.84 -5.24
CA ALA A 84 -15.96 -28.72 -3.83
C ALA A 84 -15.04 -27.73 -3.11
N LEU A 85 -13.73 -27.77 -3.39
CA LEU A 85 -12.76 -26.84 -2.80
C LEU A 85 -13.00 -25.39 -3.25
N TYR A 86 -13.38 -25.13 -4.50
CA TYR A 86 -13.76 -23.77 -4.94
C TYR A 86 -15.04 -23.28 -4.25
N LYS A 87 -16.01 -24.16 -3.98
CA LYS A 87 -17.18 -23.80 -3.15
C LYS A 87 -16.76 -23.45 -1.72
N LEU A 88 -15.85 -24.23 -1.12
CA LEU A 88 -15.28 -23.88 0.19
C LEU A 88 -14.59 -22.52 0.17
N LEU A 89 -13.84 -22.23 -0.90
CA LEU A 89 -13.12 -20.97 -1.04
C LEU A 89 -14.09 -19.80 -1.10
N ALA A 90 -15.18 -19.93 -1.87
CA ALA A 90 -16.24 -18.92 -1.94
C ALA A 90 -16.93 -18.71 -0.58
N GLU A 91 -17.31 -19.80 0.11
CA GLU A 91 -17.90 -19.72 1.45
C GLU A 91 -16.93 -19.09 2.47
N ALA A 92 -15.64 -19.41 2.41
CA ALA A 92 -14.61 -18.84 3.27
C ALA A 92 -14.40 -17.35 3.02
N ASN A 93 -14.53 -16.91 1.76
CA ASN A 93 -14.46 -15.52 1.33
C ASN A 93 -15.66 -14.72 1.86
N GLU A 94 -16.88 -15.28 1.80
CA GLU A 94 -18.09 -14.62 2.33
C GLU A 94 -18.01 -14.31 3.83
N ILE A 95 -17.30 -15.14 4.61
CA ILE A 95 -17.13 -14.96 6.06
C ILE A 95 -15.75 -14.38 6.44
N SER A 96 -14.96 -13.91 5.46
CA SER A 96 -13.62 -13.33 5.63
C SER A 96 -12.66 -14.14 6.51
N ASN A 97 -12.69 -15.48 6.42
CA ASN A 97 -11.85 -16.34 7.25
C ASN A 97 -10.46 -16.54 6.61
N ILE A 98 -9.55 -15.59 6.84
CA ILE A 98 -8.22 -15.54 6.22
C ILE A 98 -7.40 -16.85 6.36
N PRO A 99 -7.24 -17.45 7.56
CA PRO A 99 -6.51 -18.72 7.68
C PRO A 99 -7.14 -19.86 6.87
N PHE A 100 -8.48 -19.89 6.82
CA PHE A 100 -9.21 -20.92 6.09
C PHE A 100 -9.04 -20.76 4.57
N ILE A 101 -9.18 -19.54 4.05
CA ILE A 101 -8.97 -19.20 2.64
C ILE A 101 -7.58 -19.70 2.18
N SER A 102 -6.53 -19.38 2.94
CA SER A 102 -5.16 -19.80 2.62
C SER A 102 -4.98 -21.33 2.60
N LYS A 103 -5.66 -22.07 3.49
CA LYS A 103 -5.58 -23.53 3.55
C LYS A 103 -6.32 -24.17 2.36
N VAL A 104 -7.51 -23.67 2.02
CA VAL A 104 -8.30 -24.16 0.87
C VAL A 104 -7.57 -23.89 -0.44
N ALA A 105 -7.06 -22.67 -0.64
CA ALA A 105 -6.32 -22.30 -1.85
C ALA A 105 -5.11 -23.20 -2.09
N ARG A 106 -4.35 -23.52 -1.03
CA ARG A 106 -3.25 -24.50 -1.12
C ARG A 106 -3.74 -25.88 -1.54
N LYS A 107 -4.87 -26.36 -0.99
CA LYS A 107 -5.42 -27.66 -1.40
C LYS A 107 -5.96 -27.70 -2.82
N ILE A 108 -6.47 -26.58 -3.33
CA ILE A 108 -6.81 -26.48 -4.75
C ILE A 108 -5.56 -26.71 -5.60
N LEU A 109 -4.45 -26.03 -5.28
CA LEU A 109 -3.19 -26.17 -6.01
C LEU A 109 -2.53 -27.56 -5.84
N GLU A 110 -2.67 -28.19 -4.68
CA GLU A 110 -2.13 -29.54 -4.41
C GLU A 110 -3.03 -30.67 -4.93
N SER A 111 -4.18 -30.36 -5.52
CA SER A 111 -5.13 -31.38 -5.96
C SER A 111 -4.53 -32.24 -7.07
N PRO A 112 -4.56 -33.59 -6.96
CA PRO A 112 -4.04 -34.48 -8.00
C PRO A 112 -4.96 -34.56 -9.23
N SER A 113 -6.15 -33.92 -9.19
CA SER A 113 -7.13 -33.99 -10.28
C SER A 113 -6.82 -33.08 -11.47
N GLU A 114 -5.92 -32.12 -11.29
CA GLU A 114 -5.53 -31.13 -12.30
C GLU A 114 -4.01 -31.02 -12.32
N ASP A 115 -3.45 -30.65 -13.47
CA ASP A 115 -2.03 -30.32 -13.52
C ASP A 115 -1.77 -28.95 -12.88
N THR A 116 -0.52 -28.75 -12.45
CA THR A 116 -0.06 -27.54 -11.77
C THR A 116 -0.40 -26.25 -12.53
N TYR A 117 -0.29 -26.23 -13.86
CA TYR A 117 -0.56 -25.03 -14.65
C TYR A 117 -2.06 -24.72 -14.65
N THR A 118 -2.90 -25.72 -14.88
CA THR A 118 -4.37 -25.58 -14.86
C THR A 118 -4.86 -25.07 -13.51
N SER A 119 -4.38 -25.64 -12.39
CA SER A 119 -4.80 -25.19 -11.05
C SER A 119 -4.34 -23.77 -10.73
N LEU A 120 -3.12 -23.39 -11.15
CA LEU A 120 -2.61 -22.02 -11.00
C LEU A 120 -3.44 -21.02 -11.81
N GLN A 121 -3.75 -21.34 -13.07
CA GLN A 121 -4.57 -20.50 -13.94
C GLN A 121 -5.96 -20.27 -13.33
N ARG A 122 -6.66 -21.35 -12.98
CA ARG A 122 -8.01 -21.26 -12.41
C ARG A 122 -8.04 -20.45 -11.11
N LEU A 123 -7.03 -20.62 -10.24
CA LEU A 123 -6.97 -19.85 -9.00
C LEU A 123 -6.62 -18.38 -9.26
N TYR A 124 -5.77 -18.09 -10.24
CA TYR A 124 -5.46 -16.73 -10.64
C TYR A 124 -6.68 -16.01 -11.25
N ASP A 125 -7.42 -16.67 -12.14
CA ASP A 125 -8.66 -16.13 -12.71
C ASP A 125 -9.70 -15.84 -11.61
N HIS A 126 -9.72 -16.65 -10.55
CA HIS A 126 -10.56 -16.39 -9.40
C HIS A 126 -10.15 -15.12 -8.63
N ILE A 127 -8.86 -14.77 -8.57
CA ILE A 127 -8.40 -13.53 -7.92
C ILE A 127 -8.95 -12.29 -8.64
N VAL A 128 -8.97 -12.33 -9.98
CA VAL A 128 -9.39 -11.19 -10.82
C VAL A 128 -10.82 -10.74 -10.51
N ILE A 129 -11.71 -11.67 -10.15
CA ILE A 129 -13.12 -11.37 -9.84
C ILE A 129 -13.37 -10.96 -8.38
N LEU A 130 -12.36 -11.02 -7.50
CA LEU A 130 -12.53 -10.64 -6.09
C LEU A 130 -12.59 -9.13 -5.91
N THR A 131 -13.30 -8.69 -4.88
CA THR A 131 -13.37 -7.27 -4.49
C THR A 131 -12.41 -6.93 -3.36
N SER A 132 -12.12 -7.86 -2.45
CA SER A 132 -11.26 -7.63 -1.28
C SER A 132 -9.78 -7.72 -1.62
N ASP A 133 -9.06 -6.61 -1.49
CA ASP A 133 -7.61 -6.56 -1.72
C ASP A 133 -6.81 -7.37 -0.69
N GLU A 134 -7.29 -7.49 0.55
CA GLU A 134 -6.68 -8.36 1.57
C GLU A 134 -6.66 -9.83 1.09
N ILE A 135 -7.76 -10.29 0.51
CA ILE A 135 -7.92 -11.67 0.05
C ILE A 135 -7.17 -11.88 -1.27
N LYS A 136 -7.21 -10.91 -2.19
CA LYS A 136 -6.36 -10.93 -3.40
C LYS A 136 -4.89 -11.04 -3.04
N LEU A 137 -4.43 -10.27 -2.06
CA LEU A 137 -3.04 -10.29 -1.60
C LEU A 137 -2.67 -11.65 -1.01
N LEU A 138 -3.54 -12.20 -0.16
CA LEU A 138 -3.36 -13.52 0.43
C LEU A 138 -3.23 -14.62 -0.65
N LEU A 139 -4.16 -14.65 -1.60
CA LEU A 139 -4.17 -15.67 -2.66
C LEU A 139 -2.98 -15.49 -3.62
N SER A 140 -2.62 -14.24 -3.95
CA SER A 140 -1.44 -13.94 -4.77
C SER A 140 -0.15 -14.44 -4.12
N LYS A 141 -0.03 -14.34 -2.79
CA LYS A 141 1.09 -14.91 -2.01
C LYS A 141 1.11 -16.44 -2.07
N VAL A 142 -0.06 -17.08 -1.99
CA VAL A 142 -0.19 -18.55 -2.12
C VAL A 142 0.24 -19.00 -3.52
N ILE A 143 -0.28 -18.36 -4.58
CA ILE A 143 0.07 -18.64 -5.97
C ILE A 143 1.58 -18.47 -6.19
N THR A 144 2.14 -17.33 -5.80
CA THR A 144 3.57 -17.02 -6.02
C THR A 144 4.47 -18.06 -5.37
N LYS A 145 4.18 -18.43 -4.12
CA LYS A 145 4.95 -19.43 -3.39
C LYS A 145 4.88 -20.79 -4.07
N TYR A 146 3.68 -21.24 -4.42
CA TYR A 146 3.47 -22.54 -5.04
C TYR A 146 4.09 -22.61 -6.44
N ALA A 147 3.86 -21.60 -7.28
CA ALA A 147 4.42 -21.48 -8.63
C ALA A 147 5.96 -21.51 -8.60
N ARG A 148 6.59 -20.83 -7.63
CA ARG A 148 8.05 -20.85 -7.45
C ARG A 148 8.58 -22.23 -7.11
N GLN A 149 7.90 -22.97 -6.23
CA GLN A 149 8.28 -24.33 -5.85
C GLN A 149 8.17 -25.34 -7.00
N HIS A 150 7.29 -25.07 -7.96
CA HIS A 150 7.02 -25.95 -9.10
C HIS A 150 7.61 -25.44 -10.42
N GLY A 151 8.41 -24.37 -10.39
CA GLY A 151 9.11 -23.86 -11.55
C GLY A 151 8.19 -23.27 -12.64
N VAL A 152 7.09 -22.61 -12.25
CA VAL A 152 6.14 -21.98 -13.17
C VAL A 152 6.28 -20.45 -13.13
N PRO A 153 7.26 -19.86 -13.82
CA PRO A 153 7.65 -18.45 -13.65
C PRO A 153 6.55 -17.45 -14.02
N GLN A 154 5.65 -17.77 -14.95
CA GLN A 154 4.53 -16.92 -15.33
C GLN A 154 3.61 -16.58 -14.15
N PHE A 155 3.27 -17.56 -13.31
CA PHE A 155 2.45 -17.31 -12.13
C PHE A 155 3.24 -16.71 -10.96
N VAL A 156 4.57 -16.84 -10.96
CA VAL A 156 5.43 -16.07 -10.05
C VAL A 156 5.36 -14.58 -10.44
N ALA A 157 5.52 -14.25 -11.72
CA ALA A 157 5.45 -12.89 -12.23
C ALA A 157 4.09 -12.25 -11.92
N ASN A 158 3.00 -12.90 -12.33
CA ASN A 158 1.64 -12.41 -12.12
C ASN A 158 1.31 -12.23 -10.64
N GLY A 159 1.67 -13.21 -9.80
CA GLY A 159 1.43 -13.16 -8.37
C GLY A 159 2.25 -12.08 -7.65
N LEU A 160 3.50 -11.84 -8.06
CA LEU A 160 4.31 -10.74 -7.53
C LEU A 160 3.77 -9.38 -7.99
N PHE A 161 3.37 -9.25 -9.25
CA PHE A 161 2.77 -8.03 -9.77
C PHE A 161 1.51 -7.63 -9.01
N GLN A 162 0.58 -8.58 -8.78
CA GLN A 162 -0.62 -8.32 -7.97
C GLN A 162 -0.29 -7.94 -6.52
N GLN A 163 0.69 -8.61 -5.89
CA GLN A 163 1.17 -8.24 -4.56
C GLN A 163 1.67 -6.81 -4.52
N TYR A 164 2.56 -6.43 -5.45
CA TYR A 164 3.09 -5.09 -5.55
C TYR A 164 1.99 -4.05 -5.77
N MET A 165 1.03 -4.33 -6.65
CA MET A 165 -0.07 -3.43 -6.92
C MET A 165 -0.91 -3.17 -5.67
N ILE A 166 -1.13 -4.15 -4.80
CA ILE A 166 -1.88 -3.92 -3.56
C ILE A 166 -0.99 -3.26 -2.50
N GLU A 167 0.22 -3.77 -2.29
CA GLU A 167 1.08 -3.33 -1.18
C GLU A 167 1.64 -1.92 -1.38
N ARG A 168 1.81 -1.45 -2.62
CA ARG A 168 2.26 -0.06 -2.91
C ARG A 168 1.28 1.02 -2.44
N GLU A 169 0.03 0.64 -2.13
CA GLU A 169 -1.01 1.55 -1.66
C GLU A 169 -0.99 1.68 -0.12
N ASP A 170 -0.22 0.84 0.58
CA ASP A 170 0.09 1.05 2.00
C ASP A 170 1.18 2.11 2.15
N LEU A 171 0.74 3.36 2.37
CA LEU A 171 1.61 4.52 2.47
C LEU A 171 2.61 4.45 3.63
N LYS A 172 2.41 3.53 4.60
CA LYS A 172 3.33 3.32 5.72
C LYS A 172 4.52 2.42 5.37
N ARG A 173 4.44 1.72 4.24
CA ARG A 173 5.41 0.70 3.81
C ARG A 173 5.95 0.98 2.40
N LEU A 174 6.07 2.24 2.01
CA LEU A 174 6.49 2.62 0.65
C LEU A 174 7.91 2.13 0.35
N GLU A 175 8.85 2.21 1.30
CA GLU A 175 10.21 1.68 1.07
C GLU A 175 10.24 0.16 0.92
N GLU A 176 9.53 -0.58 1.78
CA GLU A 176 9.48 -2.04 1.68
C GLU A 176 8.75 -2.50 0.42
N SER A 177 7.59 -1.92 0.11
CA SER A 177 6.81 -2.29 -1.07
C SER A 177 7.52 -1.93 -2.38
N LEU A 178 8.31 -0.84 -2.44
CA LEU A 178 9.17 -0.60 -3.59
C LEU A 178 10.21 -1.71 -3.73
N ARG A 179 10.94 -2.04 -2.65
CA ARG A 179 11.97 -3.08 -2.66
C ARG A 179 11.39 -4.44 -3.06
N ASP A 180 10.25 -4.81 -2.49
CA ASP A 180 9.57 -6.07 -2.80
C ASP A 180 9.10 -6.07 -4.27
N GLY A 181 8.65 -4.92 -4.81
CA GLY A 181 8.35 -4.73 -6.23
C GLY A 181 9.55 -4.83 -7.18
N GLU A 182 10.79 -4.60 -6.71
CA GLU A 182 11.99 -4.79 -7.54
C GLU A 182 12.26 -6.26 -7.87
N GLU A 183 11.74 -7.21 -7.09
CA GLU A 183 11.85 -8.65 -7.38
C GLU A 183 11.25 -9.00 -8.75
N ILE A 184 10.19 -8.29 -9.16
CA ILE A 184 9.48 -8.50 -10.44
C ILE A 184 10.42 -8.28 -11.63
N LEU A 185 11.49 -7.48 -11.50
CA LEU A 185 12.48 -7.26 -12.57
C LEU A 185 13.08 -8.56 -13.11
N HIS A 186 13.12 -9.62 -12.30
CA HIS A 186 13.64 -10.93 -12.69
C HIS A 186 12.62 -11.77 -13.45
N TYR A 187 11.38 -11.30 -13.58
CA TYR A 187 10.24 -12.03 -14.13
C TYR A 187 9.45 -11.22 -15.18
N THR A 188 9.93 -10.03 -15.60
CA THR A 188 9.20 -9.15 -16.52
C THR A 188 8.88 -9.80 -17.86
N ASP A 189 9.72 -10.72 -18.32
CA ASP A 189 9.54 -11.44 -19.59
C ASP A 189 8.32 -12.38 -19.57
N PHE A 190 7.77 -12.67 -18.39
CA PHE A 190 6.58 -13.50 -18.22
C PHE A 190 5.29 -12.71 -17.95
N LEU A 191 5.38 -11.39 -17.80
CA LEU A 191 4.22 -10.52 -17.69
C LEU A 191 3.63 -10.25 -19.08
N SER A 192 2.33 -9.90 -19.11
CA SER A 192 1.74 -9.37 -20.33
C SER A 192 2.38 -8.02 -20.68
N ARG A 193 2.34 -7.61 -21.97
CA ARG A 193 2.89 -6.30 -22.38
C ARG A 193 2.23 -5.14 -21.61
N GLU A 194 0.92 -5.22 -21.38
CA GLU A 194 0.17 -4.20 -20.63
C GLU A 194 0.59 -4.15 -19.16
N ASP A 195 0.75 -5.30 -18.51
CA ASP A 195 1.21 -5.38 -17.12
C ASP A 195 2.66 -4.91 -16.98
N THR A 196 3.53 -5.22 -17.94
CA THR A 196 4.92 -4.77 -17.97
C THR A 196 5.01 -3.24 -18.05
N ILE A 197 4.24 -2.62 -18.95
CA ILE A 197 4.16 -1.16 -19.07
C ILE A 197 3.65 -0.54 -17.76
N THR A 198 2.55 -1.09 -17.23
CA THR A 198 1.94 -0.62 -15.98
C THR A 198 2.93 -0.75 -14.82
N TYR A 199 3.61 -1.89 -14.71
CA TYR A 199 4.62 -2.15 -13.70
C TYR A 199 5.72 -1.09 -13.73
N TYR A 200 6.35 -0.85 -14.89
CA TYR A 200 7.45 0.11 -14.99
C TYR A 200 7.02 1.53 -14.64
N TYR A 201 5.87 1.98 -15.14
CA TYR A 201 5.38 3.32 -14.81
C TYR A 201 4.97 3.47 -13.34
N ARG A 202 4.35 2.45 -12.74
CA ARG A 202 4.03 2.46 -11.31
C ARG A 202 5.28 2.45 -10.45
N MET A 203 6.31 1.66 -10.80
CA MET A 203 7.61 1.67 -10.13
C MET A 203 8.31 3.02 -10.26
N ALA A 204 8.24 3.68 -11.42
CA ALA A 204 8.81 5.01 -11.61
C ALA A 204 8.18 6.07 -10.69
N LEU A 205 6.84 6.15 -10.70
CA LEU A 205 6.09 7.07 -9.83
C LEU A 205 6.32 6.77 -8.35
N HIS A 206 6.37 5.48 -7.98
CA HIS A 206 6.64 5.06 -6.62
C HIS A 206 8.05 5.46 -6.17
N ALA A 207 9.07 5.20 -6.99
CA ALA A 207 10.45 5.59 -6.71
C ALA A 207 10.58 7.11 -6.54
N TYR A 208 9.92 7.91 -7.39
CA TYR A 208 9.86 9.37 -7.22
C TYR A 208 9.23 9.76 -5.87
N ASN A 209 8.11 9.14 -5.51
CA ASN A 209 7.41 9.40 -4.26
C ASN A 209 8.22 9.06 -3.01
N ILE A 210 9.33 8.33 -3.11
CA ILE A 210 10.25 8.09 -1.98
C ILE A 210 11.67 8.62 -2.24
N LYS A 211 11.81 9.61 -3.13
CA LYS A 211 13.06 10.30 -3.47
C LYS A 211 14.17 9.39 -4.02
N ARG A 212 13.81 8.25 -4.64
CA ARG A 212 14.76 7.39 -5.38
C ARG A 212 14.79 7.83 -6.85
N TYR A 213 15.28 9.05 -7.09
CA TYR A 213 15.19 9.73 -8.38
C TYR A 213 15.89 8.97 -9.53
N GLU A 214 17.07 8.37 -9.27
CA GLU A 214 17.76 7.54 -10.26
C GLU A 214 16.91 6.32 -10.68
N LYS A 215 16.25 5.68 -9.71
CA LYS A 215 15.35 4.54 -9.97
C LYS A 215 14.11 5.00 -10.75
N CYS A 216 13.55 6.16 -10.41
CA CYS A 216 12.44 6.76 -11.16
C CYS A 216 12.79 6.87 -12.65
N ILE A 217 13.93 7.48 -12.98
CA ILE A 217 14.40 7.63 -14.36
C ILE A 217 14.57 6.28 -15.03
N LYS A 218 15.25 5.33 -14.36
CA LYS A 218 15.51 3.98 -14.91
C LYS A 218 14.23 3.22 -15.21
N PHE A 219 13.27 3.19 -14.28
CA PHE A 219 11.99 2.52 -14.51
C PHE A 219 11.16 3.23 -15.58
N GLY A 220 11.15 4.56 -15.58
CA GLY A 220 10.51 5.36 -16.61
C GLY A 220 11.03 4.98 -17.99
N GLN A 221 12.34 5.08 -18.23
CA GLN A 221 12.98 4.72 -19.50
C GLN A 221 12.59 3.31 -19.99
N LYS A 222 12.58 2.32 -19.10
CA LYS A 222 12.12 0.97 -19.44
C LYS A 222 10.66 0.94 -19.91
N GLY A 223 9.76 1.62 -19.19
CA GLY A 223 8.36 1.75 -19.60
C GLY A 223 8.21 2.44 -20.96
N PHE A 224 8.98 3.48 -21.23
CA PHE A 224 8.97 4.21 -22.51
C PHE A 224 9.44 3.36 -23.71
N ILE A 225 10.35 2.42 -23.49
CA ILE A 225 10.81 1.48 -24.53
C ILE A 225 9.69 0.50 -24.91
N GLU A 226 8.95 -0.01 -23.91
CA GLU A 226 7.87 -0.98 -24.13
C GLU A 226 6.58 -0.36 -24.67
N ASP A 227 6.29 0.86 -24.26
CA ASP A 227 5.03 1.55 -24.53
C ASP A 227 5.11 2.44 -25.77
N THR A 228 4.52 1.97 -26.86
CA THR A 228 4.37 2.75 -28.10
C THR A 228 3.11 3.62 -28.12
N SER A 229 2.27 3.55 -27.09
CA SER A 229 1.02 4.31 -27.01
C SER A 229 1.23 5.72 -26.46
N SER A 230 0.18 6.52 -26.57
CA SER A 230 0.04 7.81 -25.88
C SER A 230 -1.06 7.65 -24.84
N ASN A 231 -0.72 7.81 -23.57
CA ASN A 231 -1.66 7.70 -22.46
C ASN A 231 -1.22 8.63 -21.31
N GLU A 232 -2.16 8.99 -20.46
CA GLU A 232 -1.92 9.91 -19.34
C GLU A 232 -0.85 9.40 -18.35
N LEU A 233 -0.81 8.10 -18.08
CA LEU A 233 0.15 7.51 -17.14
C LEU A 233 1.59 7.73 -17.62
N LYS A 234 1.83 7.55 -18.91
CA LYS A 234 3.12 7.83 -19.57
C LYS A 234 3.53 9.28 -19.44
N GLU A 235 2.61 10.23 -19.68
CA GLU A 235 2.93 11.66 -19.53
C GLU A 235 3.22 12.05 -18.08
N ARG A 236 2.50 11.46 -17.12
CA ARG A 236 2.79 11.66 -15.68
C ARG A 236 4.18 11.14 -15.31
N VAL A 237 4.60 10.00 -15.88
CA VAL A 237 5.96 9.48 -15.70
C VAL A 237 6.99 10.41 -16.33
N ALA A 238 6.72 10.92 -17.53
CA ALA A 238 7.56 11.92 -18.20
C ALA A 238 7.83 13.12 -17.27
N LEU A 239 6.77 13.66 -16.66
CA LEU A 239 6.84 14.78 -15.74
C LEU A 239 7.72 14.48 -14.52
N VAL A 240 7.51 13.34 -13.83
CA VAL A 240 8.34 13.00 -12.66
C VAL A 240 9.78 12.66 -13.03
N MET A 241 10.05 12.21 -14.27
CA MET A 241 11.42 12.04 -14.77
C MET A 241 12.13 13.39 -14.92
N CYS A 242 11.47 14.40 -15.50
CA CYS A 242 12.01 15.77 -15.54
C CYS A 242 12.36 16.28 -14.14
N HIS A 243 11.43 16.13 -13.19
CA HIS A 243 11.66 16.53 -11.79
C HIS A 243 12.79 15.72 -11.14
N SER A 244 12.93 14.44 -11.48
CA SER A 244 13.99 13.58 -10.95
C SER A 244 15.39 14.08 -11.35
N TYR A 245 15.58 14.49 -12.61
CA TYR A 245 16.84 15.12 -13.04
C TYR A 245 17.14 16.41 -12.28
N ILE A 246 16.12 17.25 -12.05
CA ILE A 246 16.25 18.48 -11.25
C ILE A 246 16.73 18.17 -9.83
N HIS A 247 16.12 17.18 -9.17
CA HIS A 247 16.50 16.79 -7.82
C HIS A 247 17.90 16.15 -7.73
N LEU A 248 18.39 15.56 -8.82
CA LEU A 248 19.76 15.06 -8.95
C LEU A 248 20.77 16.15 -9.30
N ASN A 249 20.34 17.42 -9.43
CA ASN A 249 21.12 18.55 -9.92
C ASN A 249 21.70 18.35 -11.34
N ASP A 250 21.09 17.48 -12.14
CA ASP A 250 21.43 17.31 -13.55
C ASP A 250 20.53 18.21 -14.41
N HIS A 251 20.89 19.49 -14.43
CA HIS A 251 20.07 20.52 -15.07
C HIS A 251 20.08 20.45 -16.59
N GLU A 252 21.14 19.91 -17.19
CA GLU A 252 21.23 19.73 -18.64
C GLU A 252 20.25 18.66 -19.10
N SER A 253 20.30 17.48 -18.47
CA SER A 253 19.34 16.41 -18.74
C SER A 253 17.90 16.84 -18.41
N ALA A 254 17.69 17.63 -17.36
CA ALA A 254 16.35 18.15 -17.04
C ALA A 254 15.77 19.02 -18.17
N GLU A 255 16.54 19.98 -18.70
CA GLU A 255 16.12 20.81 -19.82
C GLU A 255 15.88 19.98 -21.08
N GLU A 256 16.80 19.08 -21.41
CA GLU A 256 16.65 18.21 -22.58
C GLU A 256 15.38 17.36 -22.47
N CYS A 257 15.15 16.75 -21.30
CA CYS A 257 13.99 15.91 -21.01
C CYS A 257 12.67 16.67 -21.21
N VAL A 258 12.55 17.87 -20.64
CA VAL A 258 11.35 18.71 -20.81
C VAL A 258 11.16 19.10 -22.27
N ASN A 259 12.21 19.57 -22.93
CA ASN A 259 12.12 20.03 -24.31
C ASN A 259 11.73 18.89 -25.27
N ASN A 260 12.24 17.68 -25.03
CA ASN A 260 11.88 16.51 -25.81
C ASN A 260 10.40 16.15 -25.64
N PHE A 261 9.90 16.07 -24.40
CA PHE A 261 8.48 15.74 -24.18
C PHE A 261 7.51 16.83 -24.64
N VAL A 262 7.88 18.10 -24.52
CA VAL A 262 7.11 19.22 -25.10
C VAL A 262 7.02 19.08 -26.63
N LYS A 263 8.14 18.78 -27.31
CA LYS A 263 8.15 18.54 -28.77
C LYS A 263 7.30 17.34 -29.17
N MET A 264 7.23 16.32 -28.32
CA MET A 264 6.38 15.14 -28.52
C MET A 264 4.88 15.42 -28.27
N GLY A 265 4.51 16.63 -27.83
CA GLY A 265 3.12 17.04 -27.64
C GLY A 265 2.49 16.55 -26.33
N TYR A 266 3.30 16.23 -25.31
CA TYR A 266 2.78 15.68 -24.04
C TYR A 266 2.15 16.81 -23.23
N GLN A 267 0.82 16.84 -23.17
CA GLN A 267 0.07 17.96 -22.61
C GLN A 267 0.40 18.19 -21.13
N PHE A 268 0.52 17.12 -20.33
CA PHE A 268 0.91 17.26 -18.93
C PHE A 268 2.28 17.93 -18.76
N VAL A 269 3.25 17.61 -19.63
CA VAL A 269 4.58 18.24 -19.55
C VAL A 269 4.53 19.68 -20.07
N ILE A 270 3.74 19.95 -21.11
CA ILE A 270 3.54 21.31 -21.64
C ILE A 270 2.97 22.23 -20.55
N ASP A 271 1.89 21.79 -19.89
CA ASP A 271 1.19 22.55 -18.84
C ASP A 271 2.09 22.81 -17.61
N HIS A 272 3.09 21.95 -17.39
CA HIS A 272 4.02 22.07 -16.27
C HIS A 272 5.41 22.59 -16.68
N SER A 273 5.66 22.87 -17.96
CA SER A 273 6.98 23.25 -18.47
C SER A 273 7.55 24.50 -17.79
N LYS A 274 6.69 25.49 -17.52
CA LYS A 274 7.06 26.74 -16.85
C LYS A 274 7.45 26.53 -15.37
N PRO A 275 6.65 25.83 -14.53
CA PRO A 275 7.09 25.41 -13.19
C PRO A 275 8.38 24.59 -13.20
N ILE A 276 8.56 23.69 -14.17
CA ILE A 276 9.78 22.87 -14.26
C ILE A 276 11.00 23.76 -14.52
N ARG A 277 10.92 24.69 -15.47
CA ARG A 277 12.00 25.65 -15.76
C ARG A 277 12.29 26.57 -14.58
N ALA A 278 11.26 27.03 -13.87
CA ALA A 278 11.43 27.81 -12.64
C ALA A 278 12.25 27.04 -11.59
N ASN A 279 11.96 25.75 -11.43
CA ASN A 279 12.70 24.85 -10.54
C ASN A 279 14.13 24.57 -11.03
N ILE A 280 14.38 24.52 -12.34
CA ILE A 280 15.74 24.43 -12.90
C ILE A 280 16.56 25.68 -12.54
N TYR A 281 16.01 26.88 -12.74
CA TYR A 281 16.68 28.12 -12.34
C TYR A 281 16.95 28.17 -10.84
N LEU A 282 15.97 27.76 -10.03
CA LEU A 282 16.13 27.69 -8.58
C LEU A 282 17.30 26.79 -8.18
N LYS A 283 17.40 25.58 -8.75
CA LYS A 283 18.50 24.66 -8.42
C LYS A 283 19.87 25.10 -8.95
N ARG A 284 19.89 25.96 -9.97
CA ARG A 284 21.10 26.66 -10.44
C ARG A 284 21.45 27.91 -9.62
N GLU A 285 20.67 28.22 -8.58
CA GLU A 285 20.79 29.43 -7.76
C GLU A 285 20.61 30.74 -8.56
N ASP A 286 19.96 30.67 -9.74
CA ASP A 286 19.59 31.85 -10.53
C ASP A 286 18.25 32.41 -10.04
N TYR A 287 18.30 33.02 -8.86
CA TYR A 287 17.12 33.57 -8.20
C TYR A 287 16.47 34.72 -8.97
N ASN A 288 17.24 35.45 -9.79
CA ASN A 288 16.74 36.57 -10.60
C ASN A 288 15.77 36.08 -11.67
N SER A 289 16.07 34.94 -12.30
CA SER A 289 15.17 34.32 -13.27
C SER A 289 14.11 33.44 -12.63
N ALA A 290 14.42 32.76 -11.51
CA ALA A 290 13.47 31.87 -10.84
C ALA A 290 12.30 32.63 -10.21
N LEU A 291 12.56 33.72 -9.48
CA LEU A 291 11.56 34.35 -8.62
C LEU A 291 10.37 34.96 -9.40
N PRO A 292 10.56 35.72 -10.49
CA PRO A 292 9.43 36.22 -11.29
C PRO A 292 8.59 35.08 -11.86
N LEU A 293 9.26 34.01 -12.32
CA LEU A 293 8.60 32.86 -12.93
C LEU A 293 7.77 32.07 -11.90
N LEU A 294 8.30 31.87 -10.69
CA LEU A 294 7.56 31.20 -9.60
C LEU A 294 6.33 31.99 -9.16
N ARG A 295 6.40 33.33 -9.13
CA ARG A 295 5.24 34.19 -8.84
C ARG A 295 4.16 34.01 -9.89
N GLU A 296 4.53 34.08 -11.17
CA GLU A 296 3.60 33.88 -12.28
C GLU A 296 3.00 32.46 -12.27
N CYS A 297 3.80 31.44 -11.95
CA CYS A 297 3.30 30.09 -11.76
C CYS A 297 2.28 30.01 -10.63
N LEU A 298 2.50 30.69 -9.50
CA LEU A 298 1.54 30.70 -8.39
C LEU A 298 0.21 31.37 -8.79
N ASP A 299 0.26 32.45 -9.57
CA ASP A 299 -0.92 33.16 -10.07
C ASP A 299 -1.75 32.29 -11.03
N GLU A 300 -1.08 31.49 -11.86
CA GLU A 300 -1.70 30.55 -12.80
C GLU A 300 -2.10 29.21 -12.16
N ALA A 301 -1.89 29.05 -10.85
CA ALA A 301 -2.07 27.76 -10.20
C ALA A 301 -3.55 27.38 -10.09
N THR A 302 -3.85 26.15 -10.49
CA THR A 302 -5.12 25.49 -10.19
C THR A 302 -5.15 25.03 -8.73
N VAL A 303 -6.32 24.67 -8.21
CA VAL A 303 -6.44 24.10 -6.86
C VAL A 303 -5.47 22.93 -6.65
N ASP A 304 -5.35 22.03 -7.63
CA ASP A 304 -4.45 20.88 -7.55
C ASP A 304 -2.95 21.23 -7.58
N THR A 305 -2.58 22.35 -8.20
CA THR A 305 -1.18 22.74 -8.38
C THR A 305 -0.73 23.84 -7.41
N TYR A 306 -1.67 24.51 -6.74
CA TYR A 306 -1.42 25.65 -5.86
C TYR A 306 -0.40 25.35 -4.76
N LEU A 307 -0.59 24.26 -4.02
CA LEU A 307 0.24 23.95 -2.85
C LEU A 307 1.73 23.78 -3.18
N HIS A 308 2.06 23.04 -4.24
CA HIS A 308 3.47 22.81 -4.57
C HIS A 308 4.13 24.08 -5.14
N ARG A 309 3.41 24.85 -5.97
CA ARG A 309 3.92 26.13 -6.50
C ARG A 309 4.12 27.15 -5.38
N LEU A 310 3.23 27.16 -4.39
CA LEU A 310 3.37 27.97 -3.18
C LEU A 310 4.62 27.57 -2.40
N ASN A 311 4.83 26.27 -2.18
CA ASN A 311 6.00 25.77 -1.47
C ASN A 311 7.31 26.16 -2.18
N ASP A 312 7.38 26.03 -3.50
CA ASP A 312 8.54 26.43 -4.28
C ASP A 312 8.82 27.93 -4.10
N LEU A 313 7.82 28.79 -4.21
CA LEU A 313 7.98 30.24 -3.98
C LEU A 313 8.43 30.57 -2.55
N LEU A 314 7.81 29.94 -1.54
CA LEU A 314 8.15 30.16 -0.14
C LEU A 314 9.59 29.71 0.18
N GLU A 315 10.05 28.60 -0.40
CA GLU A 315 11.43 28.12 -0.23
C GLU A 315 12.44 29.17 -0.75
N VAL A 316 12.23 29.70 -1.96
CA VAL A 316 13.13 30.72 -2.53
C VAL A 316 13.13 32.00 -1.69
N LEU A 317 11.96 32.49 -1.30
CA LEU A 317 11.87 33.70 -0.48
C LEU A 317 12.53 33.51 0.89
N SER A 318 12.43 32.31 1.47
CA SER A 318 13.11 31.95 2.72
C SER A 318 14.64 32.01 2.56
N LEU A 319 15.17 31.43 1.48
CA LEU A 319 16.61 31.48 1.14
C LEU A 319 17.12 32.92 0.96
N LEU A 320 16.33 33.76 0.31
CA LEU A 320 16.64 35.18 0.10
C LEU A 320 16.43 36.06 1.35
N ASN A 321 15.91 35.48 2.44
CA ASN A 321 15.52 36.20 3.66
C ASN A 321 14.46 37.30 3.42
N ASP A 322 13.63 37.20 2.39
CA ASP A 322 12.56 38.15 2.10
C ASP A 322 11.32 37.86 2.97
N THR A 323 11.40 38.27 4.23
CA THR A 323 10.34 38.05 5.22
C THR A 323 9.05 38.80 4.90
N ASP A 324 9.15 39.95 4.23
CA ASP A 324 8.00 40.79 3.90
C ASP A 324 7.13 40.14 2.81
N SER A 325 7.75 39.60 1.76
CA SER A 325 7.03 38.82 0.74
C SER A 325 6.39 37.57 1.34
N ILE A 326 7.09 36.85 2.22
CA ILE A 326 6.53 35.66 2.89
C ILE A 326 5.33 36.04 3.75
N TYR A 327 5.42 37.12 4.54
CA TYR A 327 4.31 37.61 5.33
C TYR A 327 3.08 37.88 4.47
N HIS A 328 3.25 38.67 3.40
CA HIS A 328 2.16 39.04 2.50
C HIS A 328 1.49 37.81 1.90
N ILE A 329 2.28 36.86 1.36
CA ILE A 329 1.76 35.61 0.80
C ILE A 329 0.96 34.85 1.85
N LEU A 330 1.53 34.61 3.03
CA LEU A 330 0.86 33.83 4.08
C LEU A 330 -0.44 34.47 4.57
N THR A 331 -0.55 35.81 4.54
CA THR A 331 -1.80 36.51 4.91
C THR A 331 -2.89 36.47 3.85
N CYS A 332 -2.53 36.26 2.58
CA CYS A 332 -3.48 36.25 1.45
C CYS A 332 -3.94 34.84 1.06
N ILE A 333 -3.43 33.80 1.72
CA ILE A 333 -3.79 32.40 1.44
C ILE A 333 -5.25 32.15 1.81
N GLU A 334 -6.00 31.55 0.88
CA GLU A 334 -7.28 30.93 1.16
C GLU A 334 -7.07 29.46 1.58
N GLU A 335 -7.43 29.10 2.82
CA GLU A 335 -7.20 27.74 3.36
C GLU A 335 -7.78 26.63 2.47
N LYS A 336 -8.91 26.90 1.79
CA LYS A 336 -9.55 25.97 0.84
C LYS A 336 -8.66 25.61 -0.37
N LYS A 337 -7.66 26.41 -0.70
CA LYS A 337 -6.69 26.13 -1.78
C LYS A 337 -5.54 25.22 -1.32
N ILE A 338 -5.35 25.06 -0.02
CA ILE A 338 -4.32 24.21 0.58
C ILE A 338 -4.87 22.81 0.88
N PHE A 339 -6.08 22.74 1.43
CA PHE A 339 -6.67 21.49 1.89
C PHE A 339 -7.58 20.89 0.83
N ILE A 340 -7.07 19.88 0.13
CA ILE A 340 -7.80 19.08 -0.87
C ILE A 340 -7.99 17.67 -0.27
N ASP A 341 -9.15 17.07 -0.51
CA ASP A 341 -9.54 15.73 -0.02
C ASP A 341 -8.74 14.57 -0.67
N VAL A 342 -7.65 14.87 -1.38
CA VAL A 342 -6.84 13.90 -2.14
C VAL A 342 -5.59 13.52 -1.34
N ASN A 343 -5.57 12.29 -0.84
CA ASN A 343 -4.55 11.76 0.07
C ASN A 343 -3.50 10.90 -0.65
N THR A 344 -2.69 11.51 -1.52
CA THR A 344 -1.54 10.82 -2.15
C THR A 344 -0.24 11.04 -1.37
N PRO A 345 0.78 10.18 -1.53
CA PRO A 345 2.08 10.40 -0.90
C PRO A 345 2.69 11.77 -1.19
N TYR A 346 2.59 12.20 -2.45
CA TYR A 346 3.03 13.51 -2.89
C TYR A 346 2.30 14.64 -2.16
N LYS A 347 0.97 14.55 -2.02
CA LYS A 347 0.18 15.59 -1.34
C LYS A 347 0.48 15.68 0.15
N TYR A 348 0.64 14.56 0.86
CA TYR A 348 1.10 14.58 2.25
C TYR A 348 2.49 15.20 2.40
N ARG A 349 3.40 14.91 1.47
CA ARG A 349 4.72 15.55 1.45
C ARG A 349 4.61 17.06 1.24
N GLU A 350 3.81 17.53 0.29
CA GLU A 350 3.65 18.96 0.03
C GLU A 350 2.96 19.70 1.19
N LEU A 351 2.00 19.07 1.88
CA LEU A 351 1.41 19.63 3.11
C LEU A 351 2.45 19.70 4.24
N GLY A 352 3.25 18.65 4.39
CA GLY A 352 4.37 18.64 5.32
C GLY A 352 5.37 19.76 5.02
N ARG A 353 5.72 19.98 3.74
CA ARG A 353 6.65 21.01 3.29
C ARG A 353 6.12 22.42 3.54
N TYR A 354 4.84 22.65 3.25
CA TYR A 354 4.17 23.92 3.54
C TYR A 354 4.24 24.27 5.03
N HIS A 355 3.80 23.34 5.88
CA HIS A 355 3.83 23.56 7.33
C HIS A 355 5.25 23.73 7.87
N LYS A 356 6.24 23.03 7.30
CA LYS A 356 7.65 23.22 7.67
C LYS A 356 8.11 24.65 7.36
N LEU A 357 7.95 25.10 6.12
CA LEU A 357 8.35 26.44 5.67
C LEU A 357 7.66 27.54 6.48
N LYS A 358 6.34 27.39 6.72
CA LYS A 358 5.57 28.32 7.55
C LYS A 358 6.08 28.35 9.00
N GLY A 359 6.32 27.18 9.60
CA GLY A 359 6.80 27.09 10.98
C GLY A 359 8.22 27.68 11.17
N GLU A 360 9.11 27.45 10.21
CA GLU A 360 10.45 28.07 10.18
C GLU A 360 10.35 29.60 10.11
N TYR A 361 9.47 30.12 9.26
CA TYR A 361 9.19 31.55 9.16
C TYR A 361 8.63 32.13 10.48
N GLU A 362 7.69 31.45 11.12
CA GLU A 362 7.11 31.85 12.42
C GLU A 362 8.19 31.91 13.52
N ILE A 363 9.05 30.89 13.60
CA ILE A 363 10.20 30.88 14.53
C ILE A 363 11.15 32.05 14.24
N LYS A 364 11.48 32.30 12.97
CA LYS A 364 12.37 33.40 12.55
C LYS A 364 11.81 34.76 12.93
N THR A 365 10.48 34.92 12.93
CA THR A 365 9.76 36.13 13.34
C THR A 365 9.41 36.16 14.83
N ARG A 366 10.02 35.27 15.64
CA ARG A 366 9.88 35.14 17.11
C ARG A 366 8.50 34.71 17.59
N LYS A 367 7.67 34.12 16.73
CA LYS A 367 6.38 33.48 17.05
C LYS A 367 6.60 32.00 17.35
N PHE A 368 7.28 31.72 18.46
CA PHE A 368 7.84 30.40 18.72
C PHE A 368 6.77 29.32 18.97
N ASP A 369 5.72 29.64 19.72
CA ASP A 369 4.69 28.67 20.10
C ASP A 369 3.83 28.30 18.89
N GLU A 370 3.50 29.28 18.04
CA GLU A 370 2.86 29.07 16.75
C GLU A 370 3.76 28.25 15.82
N GLY A 371 5.04 28.64 15.68
CA GLY A 371 5.98 27.95 14.81
C GLY A 371 6.19 26.48 15.18
N ILE A 372 6.27 26.16 16.47
CA ILE A 372 6.35 24.77 16.95
C ILE A 372 5.05 24.01 16.64
N THR A 373 3.89 24.64 16.87
CA THR A 373 2.59 24.02 16.55
C THR A 373 2.49 23.71 15.05
N THR A 374 2.91 24.63 14.19
CA THR A 374 2.94 24.43 12.74
C THR A 374 3.95 23.33 12.35
N LEU A 375 5.12 23.27 12.97
CA LEU A 375 6.10 22.19 12.73
C LEU A 375 5.57 20.82 13.18
N LEU A 376 4.79 20.74 14.25
CA LEU A 376 4.11 19.50 14.64
C LEU A 376 3.09 19.07 13.57
N ALA A 377 2.34 20.00 12.98
CA ALA A 377 1.46 19.70 11.84
C ALA A 377 2.24 19.19 10.62
N SER A 378 3.45 19.72 10.37
CA SER A 378 4.36 19.20 9.36
C SER A 378 4.72 17.73 9.62
N ILE A 379 5.14 17.41 10.85
CA ILE A 379 5.50 16.05 11.25
C ILE A 379 4.32 15.09 11.08
N LEU A 380 3.10 15.48 11.48
CA LEU A 380 1.91 14.65 11.35
C LEU A 380 1.59 14.30 9.89
N ASN A 381 1.86 15.20 8.94
CA ASN A 381 1.70 14.93 7.51
C ASN A 381 2.78 13.99 6.98
N TYR A 382 4.05 14.24 7.29
CA TYR A 382 5.15 13.35 6.91
C TYR A 382 5.03 11.95 7.52
N GLU A 383 4.48 11.86 8.72
CA GLU A 383 4.22 10.59 9.39
C GLU A 383 3.28 9.72 8.56
N LYS A 384 2.26 10.27 7.87
CA LYS A 384 1.32 9.52 7.02
C LYS A 384 2.00 8.68 5.94
N ILE A 385 3.19 9.11 5.50
CA ILE A 385 3.96 8.50 4.43
C ILE A 385 5.32 7.96 4.92
N SER A 386 5.51 7.86 6.23
CA SER A 386 6.76 7.40 6.85
C SER A 386 8.01 8.20 6.40
N ALA A 387 7.87 9.50 6.10
CA ALA A 387 8.97 10.34 5.63
C ALA A 387 9.90 10.76 6.80
N TYR A 388 10.68 9.80 7.30
CA TYR A 388 11.46 9.94 8.54
C TYR A 388 12.56 11.00 8.47
N GLU A 389 13.17 11.21 7.31
CA GLU A 389 14.21 12.24 7.13
C GLU A 389 13.62 13.63 7.42
N GLU A 390 12.48 13.97 6.80
CA GLU A 390 11.80 15.24 7.00
C GLU A 390 11.24 15.38 8.41
N ILE A 391 10.73 14.30 9.01
CA ILE A 391 10.31 14.31 10.41
C ILE A 391 11.48 14.69 11.32
N ASN A 392 12.64 14.06 11.14
CA ASN A 392 13.83 14.34 11.94
C ASN A 392 14.32 15.78 11.77
N GLN A 393 14.25 16.34 10.55
CA GLN A 393 14.54 17.75 10.31
C GLN A 393 13.61 18.68 11.12
N CYS A 394 12.30 18.44 11.07
CA CYS A 394 11.33 19.22 11.84
C CYS A 394 11.56 19.10 13.36
N VAL A 395 11.82 17.89 13.86
CA VAL A 395 12.16 17.67 15.28
C VAL A 395 13.43 18.44 15.66
N GLY A 396 14.47 18.41 14.81
CA GLY A 396 15.71 19.16 15.01
C GLY A 396 15.46 20.67 15.15
N ILE A 397 14.60 21.25 14.30
CA ILE A 397 14.24 22.66 14.36
C ILE A 397 13.53 22.99 15.69
N ILE A 398 12.58 22.16 16.12
CA ILE A 398 11.86 22.33 17.39
C ILE A 398 12.86 22.30 18.57
N LEU A 399 13.76 21.32 18.62
CA LEU A 399 14.74 21.16 19.69
C LEU A 399 15.71 22.35 19.75
N ASN A 400 16.21 22.80 18.59
CA ASN A 400 17.07 23.98 18.51
C ASN A 400 16.34 25.22 19.04
N CYS A 401 15.10 25.45 18.60
CA CYS A 401 14.28 26.58 19.07
C CYS A 401 14.09 26.58 20.60
N GLN A 402 13.88 25.42 21.21
CA GLN A 402 13.75 25.28 22.66
C GLN A 402 15.07 25.53 23.40
N SER A 403 16.18 24.99 22.88
CA SER A 403 17.51 25.19 23.47
C SER A 403 17.96 26.65 23.46
N PHE A 404 17.77 27.36 22.35
CA PHE A 404 18.15 28.77 22.21
C PHE A 404 17.34 29.72 23.09
N ASN A 405 16.08 29.42 23.36
CA ASN A 405 15.19 30.30 24.12
C ASN A 405 15.23 30.10 25.64
N GLN A 406 16.01 29.13 26.15
CA GLN A 406 16.03 28.73 27.57
C GLN A 406 14.63 28.49 28.18
N LYS A 407 13.63 28.21 27.34
CA LYS A 407 12.28 27.91 27.78
C LYS A 407 12.23 26.43 28.14
N HIS A 408 11.57 26.10 29.26
CA HIS A 408 11.21 24.71 29.53
C HIS A 408 10.31 24.19 28.42
N ILE A 409 10.61 22.99 27.90
CA ILE A 409 9.70 22.31 26.98
C ILE A 409 8.37 22.11 27.71
N ASN A 410 7.30 22.73 27.19
CA ASN A 410 5.96 22.53 27.74
C ASN A 410 5.56 21.05 27.59
N THR A 411 4.86 20.51 28.59
CA THR A 411 4.38 19.13 28.65
C THR A 411 3.59 18.71 27.42
N ASP A 412 2.86 19.63 26.78
CA ASP A 412 2.08 19.34 25.56
C ASP A 412 2.97 19.06 24.35
N ILE A 413 4.05 19.86 24.18
CA ILE A 413 5.03 19.66 23.11
C ILE A 413 5.77 18.34 23.35
N LEU A 414 6.16 18.07 24.59
CA LEU A 414 6.80 16.81 24.97
C LEU A 414 5.88 15.61 24.71
N GLY A 415 4.60 15.70 25.07
CA GLY A 415 3.60 14.68 24.81
C GLY A 415 3.43 14.37 23.32
N ASN A 416 3.40 15.41 22.47
CA ASN A 416 3.34 15.25 21.02
C ASN A 416 4.61 14.59 20.46
N LEU A 417 5.79 15.00 20.92
CA LEU A 417 7.06 14.38 20.51
C LEU A 417 7.14 12.91 20.95
N VAL A 418 6.67 12.58 22.15
CA VAL A 418 6.58 11.19 22.64
C VAL A 418 5.58 10.39 21.80
N TYR A 419 4.41 10.95 21.49
CA TYR A 419 3.43 10.30 20.60
C TYR A 419 4.05 10.00 19.23
N ILE A 420 4.72 10.98 18.62
CA ILE A 420 5.43 10.82 17.35
C ILE A 420 6.47 9.71 17.45
N TYR A 421 7.31 9.73 18.49
CA TYR A 421 8.34 8.72 18.73
C TYR A 421 7.75 7.31 18.85
N ASN A 422 6.69 7.14 19.65
CA ASN A 422 6.04 5.85 19.85
C ASN A 422 5.39 5.34 18.57
N LYS A 423 4.74 6.24 17.82
CA LYS A 423 4.08 5.92 16.55
C LYS A 423 5.08 5.49 15.47
N ILE A 424 6.21 6.19 15.37
CA ILE A 424 7.30 5.87 14.45
C ILE A 424 7.94 4.54 14.80
N ASN A 425 8.24 4.30 16.08
CA ASN A 425 8.98 3.12 16.52
C ASN A 425 8.09 1.91 16.84
N LYS A 426 6.77 2.01 16.64
CA LYS A 426 5.78 0.99 17.04
C LYS A 426 5.98 0.53 18.48
N VAL A 427 6.47 1.42 19.35
CA VAL A 427 6.59 1.16 20.78
C VAL A 427 5.19 1.36 21.33
N ASN A 428 4.46 0.26 21.50
CA ASN A 428 3.21 0.27 22.23
C ASN A 428 3.51 0.77 23.65
N VAL A 429 2.95 1.93 24.02
CA VAL A 429 2.85 2.39 25.40
C VAL A 429 1.47 2.03 25.92
#